data_AF-A0A9E0MNS7-F1
#
_entry.id   AF-A0A9E0MNS7-F1
#
_cell.length_a   1.000
_cell.length_b   1.000
_cell.length_c   1.000
_cell.angle_alpha   90.00
_cell.angle_beta   90.00
_cell.angle_gamma   90.00
#
_symmetry.space_group_name_H-M   'P 1'
#
loop_
_entity.id
_entity.type
_entity.pdbx_description
1 polymer ?
#
loop_
_entity_poly.entity_id
_entity_poly.type
_entity_poly.pdbx_seq_one_letter_code
_entity_poly.pdbx_strand_id
1 'polypeptide(L)'
;MDRRTRLALGIALVAAAAAGALLLARDCGGAQERPAGARRDADRPRTVTRRALEIERFRANVRARRAAAARLPRPAGPASTSGRLVAFLTAPRCILGPGELCALVSDTVEACDAGDADACLAAGQYLEDHPPRAMVVVGVYHRGCELGSSPACERVRELRDPTRPIAALCADDPVACAWAGMRAKDRDALDQACGDGVADACAYVVYQLAEDDPAKRDYLVVACELGNAMACEYLATALSPACTEDCLPPDPVQAAAAALIACEAGFTEVCPDA
;
A
#
# COMPACT_ATOMS: atom_id res chain seq x y z
N MET A 1 -69.91 -1.41 -21.38
CA MET A 1 -68.68 -1.96 -22.00
C MET A 1 -68.77 -3.46 -21.97
N ASP A 2 -68.84 -4.07 -23.15
CA ASP A 2 -68.95 -5.52 -23.31
C ASP A 2 -67.64 -6.21 -22.87
N ARG A 3 -67.74 -7.47 -22.43
CA ARG A 3 -66.62 -8.26 -21.89
C ARG A 3 -65.48 -8.38 -22.91
N ARG A 4 -65.81 -8.40 -24.20
CA ARG A 4 -64.85 -8.37 -25.31
C ARG A 4 -64.06 -7.06 -25.38
N THR A 5 -64.71 -5.92 -25.10
CA THR A 5 -64.04 -4.60 -25.09
C THR A 5 -63.08 -4.46 -23.92
N ARG A 6 -63.39 -5.07 -22.76
CA ARG A 6 -62.50 -5.08 -21.59
C ARG A 6 -61.26 -5.96 -21.81
N LEU A 7 -61.41 -7.09 -22.48
CA LEU A 7 -60.29 -7.99 -22.78
C LEU A 7 -59.33 -7.38 -23.82
N ALA A 8 -59.87 -6.72 -24.86
CA ALA A 8 -59.07 -6.04 -25.87
C ALA A 8 -58.27 -4.87 -25.27
N LEU A 9 -58.85 -4.09 -24.36
CA LEU A 9 -58.14 -2.99 -23.69
C LEU A 9 -57.02 -3.49 -22.77
N GLY A 10 -57.25 -4.61 -22.07
CA GLY A 10 -56.24 -5.21 -21.19
C GLY A 10 -55.01 -5.72 -21.94
N ILE A 11 -55.20 -6.37 -23.08
CA ILE A 11 -54.10 -6.88 -23.92
C ILE A 11 -53.30 -5.71 -24.52
N ALA A 12 -53.96 -4.64 -24.97
CA ALA A 12 -53.29 -3.46 -25.52
C ALA A 12 -52.41 -2.74 -24.48
N LEU A 13 -52.86 -2.66 -23.22
CA LEU A 13 -52.09 -2.04 -22.13
C LEU A 13 -50.84 -2.86 -21.74
N VAL A 14 -50.95 -4.19 -21.72
CA VAL A 14 -49.80 -5.07 -21.43
C VAL A 14 -48.77 -5.04 -22.57
N ALA A 15 -49.22 -4.98 -23.83
CA ALA A 15 -48.33 -4.86 -24.98
C ALA A 15 -47.58 -3.51 -25.01
N ALA A 16 -48.24 -2.41 -24.64
CA ALA A 16 -47.61 -1.09 -24.56
C ALA A 16 -46.57 -1.01 -23.42
N ALA A 17 -46.84 -1.64 -22.27
CA ALA A 17 -45.88 -1.70 -21.16
C ALA A 17 -44.65 -2.56 -21.49
N ALA A 18 -44.82 -3.68 -22.22
CA ALA A 18 -43.71 -4.52 -22.66
C ALA A 18 -42.83 -3.83 -23.72
N ALA A 19 -43.43 -3.06 -24.64
CA ALA A 19 -42.68 -2.29 -25.64
C ALA A 19 -41.89 -1.12 -25.01
N GLY A 20 -42.43 -0.47 -23.98
CA GLY A 20 -41.72 0.58 -23.23
C GLY A 20 -40.51 0.06 -22.44
N ALA A 21 -40.62 -1.13 -21.84
CA ALA A 21 -39.51 -1.76 -21.12
C ALA A 21 -38.38 -2.20 -22.07
N LEU A 22 -38.70 -2.63 -23.29
CA LEU A 22 -37.71 -3.02 -24.31
C LEU A 22 -36.98 -1.83 -24.95
N LEU A 23 -37.56 -0.64 -24.96
CA LEU A 23 -36.90 0.58 -25.43
C LEU A 23 -35.97 1.19 -24.36
N LEU A 24 -36.29 1.05 -23.07
CA LEU A 24 -35.42 1.49 -21.97
C LEU A 24 -34.22 0.55 -21.71
N ALA A 25 -34.30 -0.71 -22.13
CA ALA A 25 -33.19 -1.66 -22.00
C ALA A 25 -32.13 -1.51 -23.11
N ARG A 26 -32.38 -0.70 -24.15
CA ARG A 26 -31.48 -0.58 -25.33
C ARG A 26 -30.44 0.54 -25.23
N ASP A 27 -30.51 1.39 -24.20
CA ASP A 27 -29.57 2.51 -23.98
C ASP A 27 -28.49 2.24 -22.91
N CYS A 28 -28.40 1.04 -22.34
CA CYS A 28 -27.33 0.67 -21.40
C CYS A 28 -26.07 0.06 -22.06
N GLY A 29 -26.00 0.09 -23.40
CA GLY A 29 -24.92 -0.53 -24.18
C GLY A 29 -23.84 0.43 -24.70
N GLY A 30 -23.81 1.67 -24.20
CA GLY A 30 -22.71 2.59 -24.47
C GLY A 30 -21.51 2.23 -23.60
N ALA A 31 -20.69 1.27 -24.04
CA ALA A 31 -19.32 1.14 -23.57
C ALA A 31 -18.60 2.44 -23.93
N GLN A 32 -18.67 3.41 -23.02
CA GLN A 32 -17.85 4.61 -23.07
C GLN A 32 -16.43 4.12 -22.83
N GLU A 33 -15.69 3.94 -23.92
CA GLU A 33 -14.23 3.83 -23.92
C GLU A 33 -13.71 5.05 -23.14
N ARG A 34 -13.54 4.87 -21.83
CA ARG A 34 -12.75 5.78 -21.03
C ARG A 34 -11.36 5.71 -21.65
N PRO A 35 -10.80 6.82 -22.14
CA PRO A 35 -9.46 6.80 -22.68
C PRO A 35 -8.51 6.38 -21.56
N ALA A 36 -8.11 5.11 -21.60
CA ALA A 36 -7.05 4.59 -20.76
C ALA A 36 -5.77 5.33 -21.16
N GLY A 37 -5.20 6.08 -20.21
CA GLY A 37 -3.77 6.40 -20.26
C GLY A 37 -3.35 7.85 -20.56
N ALA A 38 -4.24 8.81 -20.88
CA ALA A 38 -3.76 10.10 -21.40
C ALA A 38 -3.59 11.25 -20.39
N ARG A 39 -3.78 11.05 -19.07
CA ARG A 39 -3.85 12.19 -18.11
C ARG A 39 -2.98 12.13 -16.85
N ARG A 40 -2.12 11.12 -16.64
CA ARG A 40 -1.35 11.02 -15.38
C ARG A 40 0.16 11.33 -15.46
N ASP A 41 0.72 11.57 -16.64
CA ASP A 41 2.17 11.84 -16.76
C ASP A 41 2.58 13.32 -16.60
N ALA A 42 1.66 14.27 -16.72
CA ALA A 42 2.02 15.68 -16.80
C ALA A 42 2.16 16.40 -15.44
N ASP A 43 1.84 15.73 -14.32
CA ASP A 43 1.66 16.39 -13.02
C ASP A 43 2.40 15.67 -11.90
N ARG A 44 3.63 15.21 -12.13
CA ARG A 44 4.53 14.64 -11.11
C ARG A 44 5.48 15.75 -10.60
N PRO A 45 5.13 16.56 -9.56
CA PRO A 45 5.83 17.81 -9.25
C PRO A 45 6.50 17.79 -7.86
N ARG A 46 7.75 18.27 -7.79
CA ARG A 46 8.28 19.07 -6.65
C ARG A 46 8.25 18.46 -5.22
N THR A 47 8.38 17.14 -5.04
CA THR A 47 8.30 16.50 -3.70
C THR A 47 9.60 16.49 -2.88
N VAL A 48 10.76 16.77 -3.47
CA VAL A 48 12.05 16.53 -2.81
C VAL A 48 12.37 17.52 -1.68
N THR A 49 12.14 18.82 -1.87
CA THR A 49 12.46 19.85 -0.85
C THR A 49 11.47 19.87 0.32
N ARG A 50 10.22 19.45 0.09
CA ARG A 50 9.20 19.30 1.14
C ARG A 50 9.53 18.12 2.06
N ARG A 51 9.97 17.00 1.47
CA ARG A 51 10.39 15.79 2.21
C ARG A 51 11.53 16.04 3.20
N ALA A 52 12.52 16.86 2.83
CA ALA A 52 13.65 17.16 3.73
C ALA A 52 13.23 17.91 5.03
N LEU A 53 12.28 18.84 4.93
CA LEU A 53 11.75 19.57 6.09
C LEU A 53 10.86 18.69 6.98
N GLU A 54 10.14 17.74 6.39
CA GLU A 54 9.28 16.79 7.12
C GLU A 54 10.12 15.79 7.93
N ILE A 55 11.27 15.34 7.39
CA ILE A 55 12.22 14.46 8.09
C ILE A 55 12.79 15.10 9.37
N GLU A 56 13.27 16.35 9.30
CA GLU A 56 13.82 17.03 10.49
C GLU A 56 12.77 17.27 11.59
N ARG A 57 11.53 17.57 11.19
CA ARG A 57 10.41 17.71 12.11
C ARG A 57 10.09 16.39 12.81
N PHE A 58 10.11 15.29 12.08
CA PHE A 58 9.93 13.96 12.65
C PHE A 58 11.04 13.64 13.66
N ARG A 59 12.33 13.84 13.31
CA ARG A 59 13.47 13.66 14.23
C ARG A 59 13.30 14.43 15.53
N ALA A 60 12.86 15.69 15.45
CA ALA A 60 12.62 16.52 16.62
C ALA A 60 11.51 15.96 17.54
N ASN A 61 10.40 15.49 16.96
CA ASN A 61 9.29 14.89 17.71
C ASN A 61 9.70 13.58 18.42
N VAL A 62 10.44 12.70 17.74
CA VAL A 62 10.94 11.45 18.32
C VAL A 62 11.85 11.74 19.53
N ARG A 63 12.79 12.69 19.39
CA ARG A 63 13.68 13.11 20.49
C ARG A 63 12.90 13.63 21.70
N ALA A 64 11.87 14.47 21.46
CA ALA A 64 11.04 15.02 22.54
C ALA A 64 10.26 13.93 23.29
N ARG A 65 9.70 12.95 22.56
CA ARG A 65 8.96 11.82 23.16
C ARG A 65 9.86 10.91 23.98
N ARG A 66 11.08 10.61 23.50
CA ARG A 66 12.07 9.86 24.27
C ARG A 66 12.42 10.52 25.60
N ALA A 67 12.63 11.85 25.57
CA ALA A 67 12.92 12.60 26.79
C ALA A 67 11.75 12.54 27.80
N ALA A 68 10.52 12.39 27.33
CA ALA A 68 9.35 12.17 28.17
C ALA A 68 9.27 10.71 28.68
N ALA A 69 9.43 9.72 27.80
CA ALA A 69 9.37 8.29 28.13
C ALA A 69 10.48 7.86 29.12
N ALA A 70 11.68 8.44 29.02
CA ALA A 70 12.78 8.18 29.95
C ALA A 70 12.47 8.57 31.42
N ARG A 71 11.41 9.37 31.64
CA ARG A 71 10.94 9.76 32.98
C ARG A 71 9.90 8.80 33.55
N LEU A 72 9.35 7.90 32.74
CA LEU A 72 8.37 6.92 33.16
C LEU A 72 9.08 5.61 33.56
N PRO A 73 8.66 4.96 34.66
CA PRO A 73 9.19 3.64 35.02
C PRO A 73 8.86 2.64 33.91
N ARG A 74 9.87 1.88 33.46
CA ARG A 74 9.68 0.83 32.44
C ARG A 74 8.67 -0.21 32.95
N PRO A 75 7.64 -0.55 32.17
CA PRO A 75 6.73 -1.63 32.55
C PRO A 75 7.49 -2.96 32.57
N ALA A 76 7.50 -3.63 33.72
CA ALA A 76 8.02 -4.99 33.85
C ALA A 76 6.98 -5.99 33.31
N GLY A 77 6.75 -5.97 31.99
CA GLY A 77 5.88 -6.92 31.31
C GLY A 77 6.67 -8.09 30.72
N PRO A 78 6.11 -9.31 30.67
CA PRO A 78 6.74 -10.42 29.97
C PRO A 78 6.87 -10.09 28.48
N ALA A 79 7.99 -10.46 27.86
CA ALA A 79 8.23 -10.29 26.43
C ALA A 79 7.12 -11.03 25.64
N SER A 80 6.20 -10.26 25.05
CA SER A 80 5.12 -10.79 24.22
C SER A 80 5.68 -11.37 22.92
N THR A 81 5.12 -12.50 22.47
CA THR A 81 5.38 -13.09 21.14
C THR A 81 5.10 -12.13 19.98
N SER A 82 4.30 -11.07 20.19
CA SER A 82 4.07 -10.00 19.20
C SER A 82 5.33 -9.16 18.91
N GLY A 83 6.36 -9.17 19.77
CA GLY A 83 7.63 -8.47 19.54
C GLY A 83 8.43 -9.01 18.34
N ARG A 84 8.04 -10.15 17.76
CA ARG A 84 8.68 -10.70 16.56
C ARG A 84 8.34 -9.96 15.27
N LEU A 85 7.17 -9.33 15.18
CA LEU A 85 6.73 -8.69 13.92
C LEU A 85 7.66 -7.53 13.54
N VAL A 86 8.13 -6.80 14.53
CA VAL A 86 8.89 -5.57 14.31
C VAL A 86 10.39 -5.82 14.31
N ALA A 87 10.88 -6.80 15.08
CA ALA A 87 12.22 -7.35 14.87
C ALA A 87 12.42 -7.78 13.40
N PHE A 88 11.39 -8.33 12.76
CA PHE A 88 11.41 -8.64 11.32
C PHE A 88 11.42 -7.39 10.43
N LEU A 89 10.89 -6.25 10.89
CA LEU A 89 10.92 -4.98 10.16
C LEU A 89 12.26 -4.23 10.31
N THR A 90 13.03 -4.48 11.37
CA THR A 90 14.23 -3.70 11.73
C THR A 90 15.55 -4.46 11.67
N ALA A 91 15.59 -5.80 11.68
CA ALA A 91 16.85 -6.55 11.60
C ALA A 91 16.73 -7.99 11.07
N PRO A 92 17.72 -8.51 10.32
CA PRO A 92 18.86 -7.81 9.70
C PRO A 92 18.48 -7.10 8.39
N ARG A 93 17.28 -7.35 7.86
CA ARG A 93 16.75 -6.72 6.64
C ARG A 93 15.78 -5.63 7.07
N CYS A 94 16.11 -4.37 6.79
CA CYS A 94 15.16 -3.30 6.99
C CYS A 94 14.15 -3.26 5.85
N ILE A 95 13.00 -3.90 6.08
CA ILE A 95 11.93 -4.01 5.08
C ILE A 95 11.28 -2.64 4.83
N LEU A 96 11.50 -1.67 5.71
CA LEU A 96 10.89 -0.33 5.65
C LEU A 96 11.38 0.51 4.48
N GLY A 97 12.59 0.26 3.95
CA GLY A 97 13.10 0.91 2.74
C GLY A 97 14.60 1.18 2.79
N PRO A 98 15.10 2.24 2.11
CA PRO A 98 16.52 2.60 2.11
C PRO A 98 17.06 2.82 3.52
N GLY A 99 18.36 2.60 3.71
CA GLY A 99 19.01 2.64 5.02
C GLY A 99 18.75 3.92 5.84
N GLU A 100 18.58 5.07 5.18
CA GLU A 100 18.23 6.33 5.85
C GLU A 100 16.85 6.33 6.51
N LEU A 101 15.84 5.78 5.82
CA LEU A 101 14.48 5.67 6.35
C LEU A 101 14.47 4.77 7.58
N CYS A 102 15.21 3.67 7.49
CA CYS A 102 15.42 2.72 8.57
C CYS A 102 16.10 3.37 9.77
N ALA A 103 17.21 4.06 9.56
CA ALA A 103 17.90 4.78 10.62
C ALA A 103 16.99 5.82 11.29
N LEU A 104 16.17 6.51 10.50
CA LEU A 104 15.27 7.54 10.97
C LEU A 104 14.15 7.01 11.89
N VAL A 105 13.59 5.85 11.58
CA VAL A 105 12.47 5.27 12.37
C VAL A 105 12.92 4.23 13.38
N SER A 106 14.13 3.66 13.23
CA SER A 106 14.69 2.58 14.07
C SER A 106 14.43 2.82 15.55
N ASP A 107 14.85 3.99 16.01
CA ASP A 107 14.72 4.49 17.36
C ASP A 107 13.28 4.49 17.92
N THR A 108 12.30 4.80 17.08
CA THR A 108 10.87 4.81 17.41
C THR A 108 10.30 3.40 17.38
N VAL A 109 10.74 2.61 16.42
CA VAL A 109 10.30 1.24 16.21
C VAL A 109 10.82 0.33 17.32
N GLU A 110 12.07 0.49 17.77
CA GLU A 110 12.61 -0.21 18.95
C GLU A 110 11.86 0.15 20.24
N ALA A 111 11.44 1.41 20.39
CA ALA A 111 10.63 1.82 21.54
C ALA A 111 9.23 1.17 21.50
N CYS A 112 8.61 1.10 20.30
CA CYS A 112 7.37 0.35 20.09
C CYS A 112 7.54 -1.12 20.50
N ASP A 113 8.67 -1.74 20.17
CA ASP A 113 8.98 -3.12 20.54
C ASP A 113 9.18 -3.33 22.02
N ALA A 114 9.79 -2.35 22.68
CA ALA A 114 9.92 -2.30 24.12
C ALA A 114 8.57 -2.06 24.85
N GLY A 115 7.47 -1.92 24.12
CA GLY A 115 6.12 -1.80 24.67
C GLY A 115 5.62 -0.36 24.81
N ASP A 116 6.27 0.61 24.18
CA ASP A 116 5.78 2.00 24.14
C ASP A 116 4.68 2.15 23.08
N ALA A 117 3.43 2.20 23.53
CA ALA A 117 2.26 2.31 22.66
C ALA A 117 2.24 3.61 21.83
N ASP A 118 2.76 4.72 22.39
CA ASP A 118 2.82 6.02 21.71
C ASP A 118 3.93 6.04 20.65
N ALA A 119 5.01 5.29 20.86
CA ALA A 119 6.03 5.07 19.85
C ALA A 119 5.47 4.27 18.67
N CYS A 120 4.66 3.23 18.90
CA CYS A 120 3.98 2.52 17.82
C CYS A 120 3.07 3.46 17.01
N LEU A 121 2.26 4.29 17.68
CA LEU A 121 1.43 5.30 17.00
C LEU A 121 2.29 6.25 16.14
N ALA A 122 3.40 6.76 16.68
CA ALA A 122 4.29 7.66 15.95
C ALA A 122 4.97 6.99 14.74
N ALA A 123 5.42 5.74 14.89
CA ALA A 123 5.99 4.97 13.80
C ALA A 123 4.95 4.72 12.71
N GLY A 124 3.71 4.33 13.08
CA GLY A 124 2.62 4.12 12.13
C GLY A 124 2.30 5.38 11.32
N GLN A 125 2.13 6.53 11.98
CA GLN A 125 1.85 7.81 11.33
C GLN A 125 2.97 8.21 10.36
N TYR A 126 4.21 8.04 10.79
CA TYR A 126 5.35 8.38 9.94
C TYR A 126 5.42 7.49 8.69
N LEU A 127 5.17 6.19 8.84
CA LEU A 127 5.16 5.22 7.75
C LEU A 127 3.94 5.36 6.83
N GLU A 128 2.85 5.99 7.27
CA GLU A 128 1.76 6.41 6.38
C GLU A 128 2.18 7.57 5.49
N ASP A 129 2.97 8.49 6.02
CA ASP A 129 3.35 9.72 5.31
C ASP A 129 4.60 9.54 4.41
N HIS A 130 5.47 8.53 4.63
CA HIS A 130 6.81 8.51 4.03
C HIS A 130 7.42 7.13 3.69
N PRO A 131 7.50 6.81 2.38
CA PRO A 131 6.33 6.60 1.52
C PRO A 131 5.39 5.54 2.11
N PRO A 132 4.08 5.58 1.83
CA PRO A 132 3.13 4.71 2.49
C PRO A 132 3.41 3.22 2.29
N ARG A 133 3.53 2.48 3.40
CA ARG A 133 3.74 1.01 3.44
C ARG A 133 2.54 0.33 4.10
N ALA A 134 1.46 0.15 3.35
CA ALA A 134 0.16 -0.22 3.92
C ALA A 134 0.20 -1.49 4.80
N MET A 135 0.96 -2.52 4.43
CA MET A 135 1.06 -3.74 5.27
C MET A 135 1.77 -3.45 6.59
N VAL A 136 2.87 -2.71 6.51
CA VAL A 136 3.70 -2.36 7.66
C VAL A 136 2.93 -1.44 8.61
N VAL A 137 2.31 -0.39 8.08
CA VAL A 137 1.50 0.57 8.83
C VAL A 137 0.41 -0.14 9.65
N VAL A 138 -0.36 -1.03 9.01
CA VAL A 138 -1.41 -1.79 9.69
C VAL A 138 -0.83 -2.64 10.81
N GLY A 139 0.32 -3.28 10.60
CA GLY A 139 1.02 -4.06 11.62
C GLY A 139 1.46 -3.21 12.82
N VAL A 140 2.06 -2.05 12.56
CA VAL A 140 2.55 -1.13 13.60
C VAL A 140 1.40 -0.54 14.41
N TYR A 141 0.31 -0.10 13.78
CA TYR A 141 -0.87 0.36 14.52
C TYR A 141 -1.56 -0.76 15.29
N HIS A 142 -1.62 -1.97 14.74
CA HIS A 142 -2.13 -3.13 15.47
C HIS A 142 -1.33 -3.38 16.75
N ARG A 143 0.01 -3.29 16.67
CA ARG A 143 0.87 -3.40 17.84
C ARG A 143 0.63 -2.29 18.86
N GLY A 144 0.50 -1.04 18.41
CA GLY A 144 0.15 0.09 19.29
C GLY A 144 -1.19 -0.12 19.98
N CYS A 145 -2.17 -0.68 19.29
CA CYS A 145 -3.47 -1.01 19.86
C CYS A 145 -3.38 -2.12 20.92
N GLU A 146 -2.61 -3.18 20.67
CA GLU A 146 -2.35 -4.24 21.67
C GLU A 146 -1.69 -3.70 22.94
N LEU A 147 -0.89 -2.63 22.82
CA LEU A 147 -0.22 -1.94 23.93
C LEU A 147 -1.10 -0.87 24.60
N GLY A 148 -2.36 -0.71 24.15
CA GLY A 148 -3.34 0.17 24.78
C GLY A 148 -3.42 1.60 24.20
N SER A 149 -2.77 1.89 23.07
CA SER A 149 -2.94 3.19 22.39
C SER A 149 -4.32 3.28 21.74
N SER A 150 -5.22 4.07 22.35
CA SER A 150 -6.56 4.30 21.82
C SER A 150 -6.56 4.87 20.38
N PRO A 151 -5.72 5.87 20.04
CA PRO A 151 -5.64 6.36 18.66
C PRO A 151 -5.19 5.29 17.66
N ALA A 152 -4.24 4.42 18.04
CA ALA A 152 -3.83 3.31 17.17
C ALA A 152 -4.97 2.30 16.96
N CYS A 153 -5.74 1.99 18.02
CA CYS A 153 -6.93 1.12 17.90
C CYS A 153 -8.01 1.70 16.98
N GLU A 154 -8.25 3.01 17.08
CA GLU A 154 -9.19 3.71 16.19
C GLU A 154 -8.71 3.61 14.74
N ARG A 155 -7.43 3.91 14.48
CA ARG A 155 -6.86 3.83 13.13
C ARG A 155 -6.92 2.41 12.54
N VAL A 156 -6.62 1.36 13.32
CA VAL A 156 -6.79 -0.03 12.87
C VAL A 156 -8.24 -0.34 12.50
N ARG A 157 -9.20 0.18 13.28
CA ARG A 157 -10.63 -0.02 13.01
C ARG A 157 -11.03 0.65 11.70
N GLU A 158 -10.58 1.88 11.46
CA GLU A 158 -10.82 2.60 10.20
C GLU A 158 -10.22 1.86 9.00
N LEU A 159 -8.96 1.43 9.09
CA LEU A 159 -8.26 0.70 8.03
C LEU A 159 -8.93 -0.64 7.71
N ARG A 160 -9.55 -1.29 8.71
CA ARG A 160 -10.18 -2.60 8.58
C ARG A 160 -11.70 -2.55 8.48
N ASP A 161 -12.31 -1.37 8.38
CA ASP A 161 -13.77 -1.22 8.35
C ASP A 161 -14.34 -1.83 7.05
N PRO A 162 -15.03 -2.98 7.13
CA PRO A 162 -15.55 -3.65 5.94
C PRO A 162 -16.78 -2.94 5.36
N THR A 163 -17.33 -1.93 6.07
CA THR A 163 -18.55 -1.23 5.64
C THR A 163 -18.24 -0.07 4.69
N ARG A 164 -16.99 0.39 4.63
CA ARG A 164 -16.55 1.42 3.70
C ARG A 164 -16.29 0.81 2.32
N PRO A 165 -16.96 1.28 1.25
CA PRO A 165 -16.67 0.83 -0.10
C PRO A 165 -15.22 1.14 -0.48
N ILE A 166 -14.53 0.20 -1.15
CA ILE A 166 -13.13 0.36 -1.57
C ILE A 166 -12.95 1.64 -2.40
N ALA A 167 -13.87 1.93 -3.32
CA ALA A 167 -13.84 3.16 -4.12
C ALA A 167 -13.81 4.45 -3.29
N ALA A 168 -14.49 4.47 -2.13
CA ALA A 168 -14.46 5.61 -1.22
C ALA A 168 -13.12 5.67 -0.45
N LEU A 169 -12.57 4.53 -0.05
CA LEU A 169 -11.24 4.47 0.57
C LEU A 169 -10.16 5.02 -0.37
N CYS A 170 -10.20 4.64 -1.65
CA CYS A 170 -9.21 5.07 -2.64
C CYS A 170 -9.29 6.56 -3.00
N ALA A 171 -10.37 7.26 -2.67
CA ALA A 171 -10.44 8.70 -2.87
C ALA A 171 -9.77 9.48 -1.72
N ASP A 172 -9.84 8.96 -0.50
CA ASP A 172 -9.52 9.74 0.71
C ASP A 172 -8.27 9.23 1.45
N ASP A 173 -7.93 7.95 1.30
CA ASP A 173 -6.93 7.27 2.12
C ASP A 173 -6.23 6.16 1.32
N PRO A 174 -5.10 6.48 0.65
CA PRO A 174 -4.36 5.52 -0.17
C PRO A 174 -3.91 4.28 0.61
N VAL A 175 -3.62 4.41 1.90
CA VAL A 175 -3.22 3.30 2.77
C VAL A 175 -4.39 2.35 3.01
N ALA A 176 -5.57 2.89 3.34
CA ALA A 176 -6.79 2.09 3.49
C ALA A 176 -7.18 1.43 2.16
N CYS A 177 -7.05 2.15 1.04
CA CYS A 177 -7.28 1.62 -0.30
C CYS A 177 -6.38 0.43 -0.62
N ALA A 178 -5.06 0.58 -0.43
CA ALA A 178 -4.11 -0.51 -0.63
C ALA A 178 -4.42 -1.71 0.26
N TRP A 179 -4.69 -1.48 1.55
CA TRP A 179 -5.02 -2.55 2.48
C TRP A 179 -6.30 -3.29 2.09
N ALA A 180 -7.37 -2.56 1.76
CA ALA A 180 -8.62 -3.15 1.31
C ALA A 180 -8.44 -3.91 -0.02
N GLY A 181 -7.69 -3.34 -0.95
CA GLY A 181 -7.32 -3.97 -2.23
C GLY A 181 -6.55 -5.28 -2.04
N MET A 182 -5.53 -5.31 -1.17
CA MET A 182 -4.79 -6.53 -0.86
C MET A 182 -5.69 -7.61 -0.25
N ARG A 183 -6.56 -7.22 0.69
CA ARG A 183 -7.51 -8.13 1.37
C ARG A 183 -8.55 -8.70 0.43
N ALA A 184 -9.06 -7.89 -0.50
CA ALA A 184 -10.06 -8.29 -1.48
C ALA A 184 -9.45 -8.94 -2.74
N LYS A 185 -8.12 -8.86 -2.91
CA LYS A 185 -7.43 -9.13 -4.18
C LYS A 185 -8.02 -8.32 -5.34
N ASP A 186 -8.35 -7.06 -5.05
CA ASP A 186 -8.89 -6.12 -6.03
C ASP A 186 -7.74 -5.40 -6.73
N ARG A 187 -7.45 -5.81 -7.97
CA ARG A 187 -6.34 -5.28 -8.75
C ARG A 187 -6.48 -3.79 -9.06
N ASP A 188 -7.70 -3.32 -9.33
CA ASP A 188 -7.93 -1.92 -9.71
C ASP A 188 -7.70 -0.99 -8.52
N ALA A 189 -8.12 -1.40 -7.32
CA ALA A 189 -7.82 -0.67 -6.09
C ALA A 189 -6.32 -0.61 -5.80
N LEU A 190 -5.60 -1.72 -6.01
CA LEU A 190 -4.15 -1.78 -5.84
C LEU A 190 -3.39 -0.93 -6.86
N ASP A 191 -3.82 -0.96 -8.12
CA ASP A 191 -3.27 -0.10 -9.16
C ASP A 191 -3.48 1.38 -8.83
N GLN A 192 -4.68 1.75 -8.39
CA GLN A 192 -4.96 3.11 -7.93
C GLN A 192 -4.04 3.51 -6.76
N ALA A 193 -3.96 2.69 -5.70
CA ALA A 193 -3.10 2.99 -4.56
C ALA A 193 -1.60 3.05 -4.94
N CYS A 194 -1.16 2.23 -5.89
CA CYS A 194 0.18 2.31 -6.45
C CYS A 194 0.41 3.66 -7.15
N GLY A 195 -0.55 4.10 -7.98
CA GLY A 195 -0.54 5.42 -8.61
C GLY A 195 -0.53 6.59 -7.61
N ASP A 196 -1.13 6.38 -6.43
CA ASP A 196 -1.12 7.33 -5.31
C ASP A 196 0.13 7.22 -4.41
N GLY A 197 1.11 6.38 -4.79
CA GLY A 197 2.42 6.30 -4.16
C GLY A 197 2.57 5.26 -3.05
N VAL A 198 1.64 4.31 -2.90
CA VAL A 198 1.74 3.24 -1.90
C VAL A 198 2.62 2.10 -2.43
N ALA A 199 3.87 2.04 -1.96
CA ALA A 199 4.89 1.14 -2.49
C ALA A 199 4.50 -0.36 -2.40
N ASP A 200 3.86 -0.76 -1.30
CA ASP A 200 3.38 -2.13 -1.10
C ASP A 200 2.29 -2.52 -2.10
N ALA A 201 1.45 -1.57 -2.53
CA ALA A 201 0.40 -1.85 -3.51
C ALA A 201 1.01 -2.18 -4.88
N CYS A 202 2.01 -1.40 -5.32
CA CYS A 202 2.75 -1.66 -6.55
C CYS A 202 3.38 -3.06 -6.53
N ALA A 203 4.10 -3.40 -5.46
CA ALA A 203 4.70 -4.72 -5.30
C ALA A 203 3.63 -5.83 -5.26
N TYR A 204 2.47 -5.58 -4.66
CA TYR A 204 1.41 -6.58 -4.57
C TYR A 204 0.71 -6.85 -5.91
N VAL A 205 0.61 -5.86 -6.80
CA VAL A 205 0.08 -6.06 -8.16
C VAL A 205 0.93 -7.09 -8.92
N VAL A 206 2.25 -7.07 -8.76
CA VAL A 206 3.17 -8.02 -9.43
C VAL A 206 2.79 -9.48 -9.17
N TYR A 207 2.37 -9.82 -7.94
CA TYR A 207 1.93 -11.18 -7.58
C TYR A 207 0.59 -11.60 -8.22
N GLN A 208 -0.16 -10.68 -8.80
CA GLN A 208 -1.42 -10.96 -9.50
C GLN A 208 -1.28 -11.01 -11.02
N LEU A 209 -0.13 -10.58 -11.55
CA LEU A 209 0.15 -10.60 -12.98
C LEU A 209 0.66 -11.99 -13.41
N ALA A 210 0.40 -12.36 -14.66
CA ALA A 210 0.95 -13.57 -15.26
C ALA A 210 2.48 -13.53 -15.29
N GLU A 211 3.14 -14.68 -15.34
CA GLU A 211 4.61 -14.80 -15.33
C GLU A 211 5.28 -13.89 -16.38
N ASP A 212 4.73 -13.92 -17.60
CA ASP A 212 5.20 -13.22 -18.80
C ASP A 212 4.57 -11.84 -19.03
N ASP A 213 3.83 -11.30 -18.06
CA ASP A 213 3.18 -9.99 -18.22
C ASP A 213 4.22 -8.86 -18.23
N PRO A 214 4.33 -8.07 -19.32
CA PRO A 214 5.34 -7.02 -19.43
C PRO A 214 5.17 -5.91 -18.38
N ALA A 215 3.97 -5.71 -17.82
CA ALA A 215 3.72 -4.68 -16.80
C ALA A 215 4.42 -4.98 -15.47
N LYS A 216 4.84 -6.23 -15.22
CA LYS A 216 5.56 -6.59 -13.99
C LYS A 216 6.81 -5.73 -13.77
N ARG A 217 7.60 -5.50 -14.83
CA ARG A 217 8.80 -4.67 -14.75
C ARG A 217 8.44 -3.27 -14.28
N ASP A 218 7.41 -2.67 -14.86
CA ASP A 218 7.00 -1.29 -14.55
C ASP A 218 6.56 -1.15 -13.08
N TYR A 219 5.74 -2.08 -12.57
CA TYR A 219 5.33 -2.06 -11.17
C TYR A 219 6.51 -2.28 -10.20
N LEU A 220 7.46 -3.16 -10.53
CA LEU A 220 8.64 -3.40 -9.72
C LEU A 220 9.56 -2.17 -9.67
N VAL A 221 9.76 -1.50 -10.80
CA VAL A 221 10.52 -0.25 -10.88
C VAL A 221 9.86 0.81 -10.00
N VAL A 222 8.56 1.03 -10.15
CA VAL A 222 7.83 2.02 -9.34
C VAL A 222 7.85 1.65 -7.85
N ALA A 223 7.63 0.39 -7.50
CA ALA A 223 7.69 -0.06 -6.11
C ALA A 223 9.08 0.18 -5.49
N CYS A 224 10.14 -0.10 -6.24
CA CYS A 224 11.52 0.12 -5.81
C CYS A 224 11.84 1.62 -5.66
N GLU A 225 11.43 2.47 -6.61
CA GLU A 225 11.56 3.94 -6.52
C GLU A 225 10.77 4.53 -5.33
N LEU A 226 9.64 3.91 -4.98
CA LEU A 226 8.87 4.22 -3.78
C LEU A 226 9.47 3.57 -2.52
N GLY A 227 10.70 3.08 -2.55
CA GLY A 227 11.41 2.59 -1.38
C GLY A 227 10.98 1.21 -0.87
N ASN A 228 10.27 0.40 -1.68
CA ASN A 228 10.05 -0.99 -1.34
C ASN A 228 11.32 -1.81 -1.61
N ALA A 229 12.12 -2.04 -0.58
CA ALA A 229 13.40 -2.75 -0.68
C ALA A 229 13.27 -4.20 -1.21
N MET A 230 12.17 -4.89 -0.88
CA MET A 230 11.90 -6.24 -1.39
C MET A 230 11.60 -6.21 -2.90
N ALA A 231 10.89 -5.19 -3.39
CA ALA A 231 10.71 -5.00 -4.81
C ALA A 231 12.04 -4.67 -5.52
N CYS A 232 12.94 -3.91 -4.87
CA CYS A 232 14.28 -3.67 -5.39
C CYS A 232 15.12 -4.95 -5.49
N GLU A 233 15.10 -5.81 -4.46
CA GLU A 233 15.78 -7.11 -4.48
C GLU A 233 15.26 -7.98 -5.63
N TYR A 234 13.93 -8.09 -5.76
CA TYR A 234 13.31 -8.88 -6.81
C TYR A 234 13.64 -8.32 -8.19
N LEU A 235 13.56 -7.00 -8.37
CA LEU A 235 13.91 -6.33 -9.63
C LEU A 235 15.38 -6.56 -10.01
N ALA A 236 16.29 -6.45 -9.04
CA ALA A 236 17.72 -6.70 -9.25
C ALA A 236 17.98 -8.13 -9.74
N THR A 237 17.33 -9.11 -9.10
CA THR A 237 17.45 -10.52 -9.45
C THR A 237 16.84 -10.80 -10.82
N ALA A 238 15.62 -10.34 -11.07
CA ALA A 238 14.88 -10.61 -12.30
C ALA A 238 15.50 -9.99 -13.55
N LEU A 239 16.21 -8.85 -13.41
CA LEU A 239 16.93 -8.19 -14.52
C LEU A 239 18.38 -8.68 -14.69
N SER A 240 18.88 -9.52 -13.78
CA SER A 240 20.23 -10.06 -13.84
C SER A 240 20.40 -10.99 -15.03
N PRO A 241 21.52 -10.91 -15.78
CA PRO A 241 21.84 -11.90 -16.81
C PRO A 241 21.99 -13.34 -16.27
N ALA A 242 22.20 -13.49 -14.96
CA ALA A 242 22.31 -14.77 -14.27
C ALA A 242 20.96 -15.29 -13.73
N CYS A 243 19.84 -14.60 -14.00
CA CYS A 243 18.52 -15.02 -13.56
C CYS A 243 18.14 -16.40 -14.13
N THR A 244 17.51 -17.23 -13.30
CA THR A 244 17.06 -18.58 -13.68
C THR A 244 15.56 -18.80 -13.58
N GLU A 245 14.83 -17.97 -12.82
CA GLU A 245 13.39 -18.11 -12.54
C GLU A 245 12.72 -16.72 -12.58
N ASP A 246 11.51 -16.62 -13.12
CA ASP A 246 10.75 -15.36 -13.27
C ASP A 246 11.54 -14.20 -13.93
N CYS A 247 12.38 -14.52 -14.91
CA CYS A 247 13.31 -13.54 -15.49
C CYS A 247 12.61 -12.51 -16.38
N LEU A 248 13.03 -11.26 -16.21
CA LEU A 248 12.68 -10.14 -17.09
C LEU A 248 13.77 -9.94 -18.15
N PRO A 249 13.49 -9.23 -19.26
CA PRO A 249 14.52 -8.87 -20.22
C PRO A 249 15.70 -8.17 -19.51
N PRO A 250 16.94 -8.69 -19.68
CA PRO A 250 18.06 -8.28 -18.84
C PRO A 250 18.40 -6.81 -19.03
N ASP A 251 18.68 -6.14 -17.91
CA ASP A 251 19.12 -4.74 -17.87
C ASP A 251 20.14 -4.59 -16.73
N PRO A 252 21.44 -4.79 -17.00
CA PRO A 252 22.45 -4.85 -15.94
C PRO A 252 22.63 -3.51 -15.21
N VAL A 253 22.32 -2.39 -15.87
CA VAL A 253 22.43 -1.06 -15.25
C VAL A 253 21.31 -0.87 -14.23
N GLN A 254 20.07 -1.17 -14.61
CA GLN A 254 18.93 -1.09 -13.70
C GLN A 254 19.01 -2.15 -12.60
N ALA A 255 19.46 -3.37 -12.92
CA ALA A 255 19.68 -4.42 -11.93
C ALA A 255 20.66 -3.97 -10.85
N ALA A 256 21.82 -3.40 -11.23
CA ALA A 256 22.81 -2.90 -10.29
C ALA A 256 22.28 -1.73 -9.43
N ALA A 257 21.49 -0.83 -10.01
CA ALA A 257 20.88 0.27 -9.25
C ALA A 257 19.88 -0.24 -8.19
N ALA A 258 19.00 -1.18 -8.56
CA ALA A 258 18.06 -1.79 -7.63
C ALA A 258 18.78 -2.61 -6.54
N ALA A 259 19.84 -3.33 -6.93
CA ALA A 259 20.69 -4.11 -6.04
C ALA A 259 21.33 -3.26 -4.93
N LEU A 260 21.84 -2.07 -5.26
CA LEU A 260 22.41 -1.14 -4.28
C LEU A 260 21.36 -0.72 -3.22
N ILE A 261 20.15 -0.36 -3.66
CA ILE A 261 19.07 0.05 -2.75
C ILE A 261 18.66 -1.11 -1.82
N ALA A 262 18.51 -2.31 -2.37
CA ALA A 262 18.20 -3.51 -1.60
C ALA A 262 19.34 -3.87 -0.62
N CYS A 263 20.60 -3.77 -1.06
CA CYS A 263 21.78 -4.01 -0.23
C CYS A 263 21.84 -3.03 0.97
N GLU A 264 21.57 -1.75 0.75
CA GLU A 264 21.47 -0.74 1.84
C GLU A 264 20.34 -1.04 2.83
N ALA A 265 19.29 -1.70 2.36
CA ALA A 265 18.19 -2.20 3.19
C ALA A 265 18.51 -3.57 3.84
N GLY A 266 19.71 -4.11 3.66
CA GLY A 266 20.18 -5.34 4.30
C GLY A 266 19.94 -6.64 3.50
N PHE A 267 19.52 -6.56 2.25
CA PHE A 267 19.41 -7.72 1.36
C PHE A 267 20.78 -8.07 0.79
N THR A 268 21.54 -8.85 1.57
CA THR A 268 22.95 -9.16 1.29
C THR A 268 23.16 -9.99 0.03
N GLU A 269 22.15 -10.74 -0.40
CA GLU A 269 22.19 -11.66 -1.54
C GLU A 269 22.39 -10.94 -2.88
N VAL A 270 22.03 -9.67 -2.96
CA VAL A 270 22.16 -8.85 -4.17
C VAL A 270 23.26 -7.80 -4.06
N CYS A 271 24.05 -7.79 -2.98
CA CYS A 271 25.15 -6.83 -2.85
C CYS A 271 26.24 -7.09 -3.92
N PRO A 272 26.90 -6.05 -4.48
CA PRO A 272 27.91 -6.20 -5.56
C PRO A 272 29.10 -7.11 -5.24
N ASP A 273 29.41 -7.33 -3.96
CA ASP A 273 30.52 -8.14 -3.47
C ASP A 273 30.08 -9.46 -2.80
N ALA A 274 28.82 -9.87 -2.99
CA ALA A 274 28.22 -11.06 -2.38
C ALA A 274 28.66 -12.39 -3.02
#